data_AF-A0A2T9XAY0-F1
#
_entry.id   AF-A0A2T9XAY0-F1
#
_cell.length_a   1.000
_cell.length_b   1.000
_cell.length_c   1.000
_cell.angle_alpha   90.00
_cell.angle_beta   90.00
_cell.angle_gamma   90.00
#
_symmetry.space_group_name_H-M   'P 1'
#
loop_
_entity.id
_entity.type
_entity.pdbx_description
1 polymer ?
#
loop_
_entity_poly.entity_id
_entity_poly.type
_entity_poly.pdbx_seq_one_letter_code
_entity_poly.pdbx_strand_id
1 'polypeptide(L)'
;MSITITIKVDRSIAELIEKMIKLGIAKSKNEAVNLLIEYGKAEIEKKIREEEKVEELVNKWLKEGFPYKHLDTSDLREERYG
;
A
#
# COMPACT_ATOMS: atom_id res chain seq x y z
N MET A 1 3.22 26.54 -0.62
CA MET A 1 3.05 27.09 -1.98
C MET A 1 3.16 25.95 -2.97
N SER A 2 2.28 25.87 -3.96
CA SER A 2 2.40 24.91 -5.07
C SER A 2 2.74 25.67 -6.36
N ILE A 3 3.61 25.09 -7.19
CA ILE A 3 3.99 25.61 -8.50
C ILE A 3 3.51 24.60 -9.53
N THR A 4 2.79 25.08 -10.55
CA THR A 4 2.31 24.20 -11.62
C THR A 4 3.40 24.05 -12.68
N ILE A 5 3.72 22.81 -13.01
CA ILE A 5 4.65 22.46 -14.09
C ILE A 5 3.98 21.48 -15.05
N THR A 6 4.42 21.48 -16.31
CA THR A 6 4.08 20.43 -17.28
C THR A 6 5.35 19.64 -17.59
N ILE A 7 5.29 18.32 -17.42
CA ILE A 7 6.42 17.42 -17.69
C ILE A 7 5.99 16.33 -18.67
N LYS A 8 6.90 15.95 -19.57
CA LYS A 8 6.78 14.71 -20.34
C LYS A 8 7.55 13.63 -19.60
N VAL A 9 6.93 12.47 -19.43
CA VAL A 9 7.53 11.33 -18.75
C VAL A 9 7.40 10.08 -19.63
N ASP A 10 8.29 9.13 -19.40
CA ASP A 10 8.18 7.82 -20.02
C ASP A 10 6.89 7.12 -19.60
N ARG A 11 6.37 6.28 -20.48
CA ARG A 11 5.15 5.50 -20.23
C ARG A 11 5.23 4.69 -18.94
N SER A 12 6.39 4.11 -18.62
CA SER A 12 6.60 3.34 -17.40
C SER A 12 6.42 4.17 -16.13
N ILE A 13 6.80 5.45 -16.16
CA ILE A 13 6.60 6.38 -15.04
C ILE A 13 5.12 6.76 -14.92
N ALA A 14 4.44 6.98 -16.05
CA ALA A 14 3.01 7.23 -16.04
C ALA A 14 2.22 6.04 -15.45
N GLU A 15 2.57 4.82 -15.84
CA GLU A 15 1.96 3.59 -15.30
C GLU A 15 2.25 3.41 -13.81
N LEU A 16 3.47 3.76 -13.35
CA LEU A 16 3.84 3.74 -11.95
C LEU A 16 3.00 4.73 -11.12
N ILE A 17 2.79 5.96 -11.62
CA ILE A 17 1.94 6.97 -10.98
C ILE A 17 0.50 6.48 -10.85
N GLU A 18 -0.06 5.87 -11.90
CA GLU A 18 -1.41 5.30 -11.86
C GLU A 18 -1.52 4.16 -10.84
N LYS A 19 -0.51 3.29 -10.74
CA LYS A 19 -0.46 2.24 -9.71
C LYS A 19 -0.45 2.82 -8.29
N MET A 20 0.35 3.86 -8.05
CA MET A 20 0.40 4.52 -6.74
C MET A 20 -0.98 5.06 -6.31
N ILE A 21 -1.76 5.60 -7.25
CA ILE A 21 -3.11 6.09 -6.97
C ILE A 21 -4.07 4.94 -6.69
N LYS A 22 -4.03 3.87 -7.51
CA LYS A 22 -4.91 2.71 -7.35
C LYS A 22 -4.71 2.00 -6.00
N LEU A 23 -3.46 1.88 -5.56
CA LEU A 23 -3.09 1.25 -4.30
C LEU A 23 -3.25 2.19 -3.08
N GLY A 24 -3.73 3.42 -3.29
CA GLY A 24 -3.93 4.38 -2.20
C GLY A 24 -2.63 4.98 -1.62
N ILE A 25 -1.47 4.71 -2.24
CA ILE A 25 -0.17 5.28 -1.87
C ILE A 25 -0.15 6.79 -2.09
N ALA A 26 -0.89 7.28 -3.09
CA ALA A 26 -1.08 8.71 -3.36
C ALA A 26 -2.56 9.01 -3.64
N LYS A 27 -3.04 10.19 -3.25
CA LYS A 27 -4.42 10.64 -3.50
C LYS A 27 -4.57 11.32 -4.87
N SER A 28 -3.48 11.72 -5.50
CA SER A 28 -3.49 12.41 -6.80
C SER A 28 -2.20 12.21 -7.59
N LYS A 29 -2.23 12.55 -8.88
CA LYS A 29 -1.03 12.53 -9.75
C LYS A 29 0.07 13.46 -9.25
N ASN A 30 -0.30 14.64 -8.74
CA ASN A 30 0.66 15.58 -8.17
C ASN A 30 1.36 15.01 -6.93
N GLU A 31 0.59 14.41 -6.02
CA GLU A 31 1.15 13.75 -4.84
C GLU A 31 2.05 12.58 -5.22
N ALA A 32 1.63 11.74 -6.17
CA ALA A 32 2.45 10.64 -6.67
C ALA A 32 3.79 11.11 -7.28
N VAL A 33 3.76 12.19 -8.07
CA VAL A 33 4.98 12.78 -8.65
C VAL A 33 5.89 13.34 -7.55
N ASN A 34 5.33 14.04 -6.56
CA ASN A 34 6.13 14.57 -5.45
C ASN A 34 6.78 13.44 -4.64
N LEU A 35 6.03 12.37 -4.33
CA LEU A 35 6.57 11.18 -3.66
C LEU A 35 7.67 10.50 -4.47
N LEU A 36 7.52 10.41 -5.81
CA LEU A 36 8.56 9.89 -6.69
C LEU A 36 9.83 10.74 -6.69
N ILE A 37 9.70 12.07 -6.61
CA ILE A 37 10.83 12.99 -6.54
C ILE A 37 11.52 12.89 -5.17
N GLU A 38 10.73 12.77 -4.09
CA GLU A 38 11.23 12.77 -2.70
C GLU A 38 11.94 11.46 -2.34
N TYR A 39 11.33 10.31 -2.68
CA TYR A 39 11.84 8.99 -2.28
C TYR A 39 12.57 8.24 -3.39
N GLY A 40 12.41 8.69 -4.64
CA GLY A 40 12.96 7.99 -5.80
C GLY A 40 12.17 6.74 -6.18
N LYS A 41 12.40 6.27 -7.41
CA LYS A 41 11.66 5.15 -8.01
C LYS A 41 11.77 3.84 -7.21
N ALA A 42 12.96 3.49 -6.73
CA ALA A 42 13.20 2.21 -6.08
C ALA A 42 12.38 2.02 -4.79
N GLU A 43 12.26 3.07 -3.98
CA GLU A 43 11.48 3.04 -2.74
C GLU A 43 9.97 3.00 -3.03
N ILE A 44 9.51 3.72 -4.07
CA ILE A 44 8.12 3.64 -4.52
C ILE A 44 7.76 2.25 -5.03
N GLU A 45 8.62 1.62 -5.82
CA GLU A 45 8.40 0.25 -6.28
C GLU A 45 8.36 -0.75 -5.11
N LYS A 46 9.14 -0.52 -4.06
CA LYS A 46 9.09 -1.32 -2.83
C LYS A 46 7.74 -1.15 -2.11
N LYS A 47 7.29 0.08 -1.88
CA LYS A 47 5.97 0.36 -1.28
C LYS A 47 4.83 -0.26 -2.07
N ILE A 48 4.88 -0.20 -3.40
CA ILE A 48 3.89 -0.85 -4.27
C ILE A 48 3.84 -2.36 -4.04
N ARG A 49 5.00 -3.04 -3.97
CA ARG A 49 5.04 -4.48 -3.69
C ARG A 49 4.48 -4.83 -2.32
N GLU A 50 4.72 -3.99 -1.33
CA GLU A 50 4.19 -4.17 0.03
C GLU A 50 2.66 -4.04 0.04
N GLU A 51 2.10 -3.00 -0.60
CA GLU A 51 0.65 -2.81 -0.70
C GLU A 51 -0.04 -3.89 -1.54
N GLU A 52 0.54 -4.30 -2.68
CA GLU A 52 0.02 -5.41 -3.48
C GLU A 52 -0.05 -6.71 -2.64
N LYS A 53 0.91 -6.91 -1.74
CA LYS A 53 0.91 -8.07 -0.83
C LYS A 53 -0.14 -7.97 0.27
N VAL A 54 -0.38 -6.77 0.81
CA VAL A 54 -1.48 -6.55 1.76
C VAL A 54 -2.82 -6.84 1.09
N GLU A 55 -3.05 -6.33 -0.12
CA GLU A 55 -4.27 -6.58 -0.88
C GLU A 55 -4.47 -8.09 -1.16
N GLU A 56 -3.40 -8.81 -1.50
CA GLU A 56 -3.43 -10.27 -1.67
C GLU A 56 -3.88 -10.98 -0.38
N LEU A 57 -3.28 -10.63 0.77
CA LEU A 57 -3.60 -11.23 2.06
C LEU A 57 -5.04 -10.94 2.49
N VAL A 58 -5.51 -9.70 2.29
CA VAL A 58 -6.89 -9.30 2.56
C VAL A 58 -7.86 -10.10 1.69
N ASN A 59 -7.58 -10.21 0.39
CA ASN A 59 -8.42 -10.98 -0.54
C ASN A 59 -8.45 -12.47 -0.19
N LYS A 60 -7.32 -13.03 0.23
CA LYS A 60 -7.25 -14.41 0.71
C LYS A 60 -8.10 -14.59 1.96
N TRP A 61 -7.97 -13.70 2.92
CA TRP A 61 -8.77 -13.70 4.15
C TRP A 61 -10.28 -13.58 3.87
N LEU A 62 -10.69 -12.68 2.98
CA LEU A 62 -12.10 -12.52 2.61
C LEU A 62 -12.69 -13.78 1.94
N LYS A 63 -11.87 -14.55 1.21
CA LYS A 63 -12.30 -15.79 0.55
C LYS A 63 -12.29 -17.01 1.48
N GLU A 64 -11.25 -17.16 2.28
CA GLU A 64 -11.00 -18.36 3.09
C GLU A 64 -11.50 -18.21 4.53
N GLY A 65 -11.85 -17.00 4.95
CA GLY A 65 -12.16 -16.65 6.33
C GLY A 65 -10.90 -16.51 7.19
N PHE A 66 -11.10 -16.37 8.50
CA PHE A 66 -9.98 -16.28 9.44
C PHE A 66 -9.18 -17.61 9.40
N PRO A 67 -7.84 -17.59 9.25
CA PRO A 67 -7.04 -18.80 8.98
C PRO A 67 -6.94 -19.78 10.16
N TYR A 68 -7.62 -19.50 11.27
CA TYR A 68 -7.61 -20.35 12.45
C TYR A 68 -9.01 -20.87 12.75
N LYS A 69 -9.16 -22.20 12.74
CA LYS A 69 -10.41 -22.88 13.11
C LYS A 69 -10.55 -23.07 14.62
N HIS A 70 -9.45 -23.07 15.36
CA HIS A 70 -9.38 -23.36 16.80
C HIS A 70 -8.36 -22.44 17.47
N LEU A 71 -8.72 -21.16 17.67
CA LEU A 71 -7.96 -20.30 18.59
C LEU A 71 -8.46 -20.59 19.99
N ASP A 72 -7.64 -21.26 20.79
CA ASP A 72 -7.80 -21.22 22.23
C ASP A 72 -7.31 -19.86 22.71
N THR A 73 -8.23 -18.97 23.09
CA THR A 73 -7.94 -17.61 23.57
C THR A 73 -7.95 -17.53 25.09
N SER A 74 -7.83 -18.68 25.78
CA SER A 74 -7.88 -18.76 27.24
C SER A 74 -6.67 -18.07 27.89
N ASP A 75 -5.51 -18.14 27.24
CA ASP A 75 -4.25 -17.50 27.62
C ASP A 75 -4.31 -15.96 27.57
N LEU A 76 -4.95 -15.38 26.56
CA LEU A 76 -5.10 -13.93 26.40
C LEU A 76 -6.01 -13.27 27.45
N ARG A 77 -6.79 -14.06 28.19
CA ARG A 77 -7.71 -13.55 29.24
C ARG A 77 -7.06 -13.49 30.62
N GLU A 78 -6.05 -14.33 30.88
CA GLU A 78 -5.32 -14.32 32.16
C GLU A 78 -4.46 -13.07 32.33
N GLU A 79 -3.79 -12.57 31.29
CA GLU A 79 -2.96 -11.35 31.41
C GLU A 79 -3.76 -10.06 31.69
N ARG A 80 -5.07 -10.05 31.39
CA ARG A 80 -5.89 -8.83 31.50
C ARG A 80 -6.68 -8.73 32.80
N TYR A 81 -6.87 -9.85 33.49
CA TYR A 81 -7.71 -9.94 34.70
C TYR A 81 -7.10 -10.79 35.83
N GLY A 82 -5.91 -11.37 35.62
CA GLY A 82 -5.15 -12.13 36.62
C GLY A 82 -4.30 -11.26 37.55
#